data_AF-E1ZPP0-F1
#
_entry.id   AF-E1ZPP0-F1
#
_cell.length_a   1.000
_cell.length_b   1.000
_cell.length_c   1.000
_cell.angle_alpha   90.00
_cell.angle_beta   90.00
_cell.angle_gamma   90.00
#
_symmetry.space_group_name_H-M   'P 1'
#
loop_
_entity.id
_entity.type
_entity.pdbx_description
1 polymer ?
#
loop_
_entity_poly.entity_id
_entity_poly.type
_entity_poly.pdbx_seq_one_letter_code
_entity_poly.pdbx_strand_id
1 'polypeptide(L)'
;MYLSDHSRSDLYCALGLNTTQFDRHVIVETNNAAARVFPEVPDCDAPGFWDVMDRMVGYNEKLIAVDRSEAPEFLKKLQKLPYTERILAGCLQLFFMPTRRSGSLDIEGAGSYLY
;
A
#
# COMPACT_ATOMS: atom_id res chain seq x y z
N MET A 1 -5.68 -1.06 3.66
CA MET A 1 -5.73 0.31 4.18
C MET A 1 -5.74 1.29 3.01
N TYR A 2 -4.60 1.75 2.48
CA TYR A 2 -4.55 2.77 1.41
C TYR A 2 -5.61 2.63 0.30
N LEU A 3 -5.66 1.51 -0.42
CA LEU A 3 -6.66 1.28 -1.49
C LEU A 3 -8.10 1.18 -0.97
N SER A 4 -8.31 0.48 0.15
CA SER A 4 -9.64 0.22 0.71
C SER A 4 -10.29 1.48 1.28
N ASP A 5 -9.48 2.35 1.86
CA ASP A 5 -9.94 3.59 2.52
C ASP A 5 -10.24 4.68 1.49
N HIS A 6 -9.46 4.78 0.41
CA HIS A 6 -9.81 5.61 -0.74
C HIS A 6 -11.14 5.18 -1.40
N SER A 7 -11.49 3.90 -1.33
CA SER A 7 -12.79 3.40 -1.82
C SER A 7 -13.98 3.78 -0.92
N ARG A 8 -13.70 4.28 0.30
CA ARG A 8 -14.68 4.65 1.34
C ARG A 8 -14.37 6.04 1.91
N SER A 9 -13.92 6.95 1.05
CA SER A 9 -13.46 8.29 1.44
C SER A 9 -14.51 9.10 2.21
N ASP A 10 -15.80 8.88 1.93
CA ASP A 10 -16.92 9.54 2.61
C ASP A 10 -16.87 9.40 4.14
N LEU A 11 -16.40 8.26 4.66
CA LEU A 11 -16.26 8.03 6.10
C LEU A 11 -15.23 8.99 6.73
N TYR A 12 -14.08 9.14 6.08
CA TYR A 12 -12.99 10.00 6.54
C TYR A 12 -13.36 11.48 6.35
N CYS A 13 -14.01 11.83 5.24
CA CYS A 13 -14.53 13.16 4.99
C CYS A 13 -15.58 13.58 6.04
N ALA A 14 -16.45 12.67 6.46
CA ALA A 14 -17.43 12.94 7.53
C ALA A 14 -16.77 13.24 8.89
N LEU A 15 -15.57 12.72 9.12
CA LEU A 15 -14.75 13.04 10.30
C LEU A 15 -13.91 14.32 10.12
N GLY A 16 -14.04 15.01 8.98
CA GLY A 16 -13.26 16.21 8.65
C GLY A 16 -11.81 15.90 8.22
N LEU A 17 -11.52 14.65 7.84
CA LEU A 17 -10.19 14.20 7.45
C LEU A 17 -10.04 14.11 5.92
N ASN A 18 -8.84 14.39 5.43
CA ASN A 18 -8.45 14.04 4.07
C ASN A 18 -7.90 12.60 4.06
N THR A 19 -8.57 11.68 3.36
CA THR A 19 -8.21 10.25 3.32
C THR A 19 -6.76 10.01 2.91
N THR A 20 -6.28 10.67 1.86
CA THR A 20 -4.92 10.50 1.36
C THR A 20 -3.88 10.94 2.39
N GLN A 21 -4.05 12.13 2.98
CA GLN A 21 -3.12 12.65 3.99
C GLN A 21 -3.12 11.77 5.24
N PHE A 22 -4.30 11.35 5.70
CA PHE A 22 -4.45 10.48 6.86
C PHE A 22 -3.77 9.12 6.65
N ASP A 23 -4.06 8.44 5.54
CA ASP A 23 -3.47 7.13 5.29
C ASP A 23 -1.96 7.18 5.12
N ARG A 24 -1.44 8.21 4.41
CA ARG A 24 0.02 8.40 4.28
C ARG A 24 0.66 8.60 5.65
N HIS A 25 0.06 9.43 6.49
CA HIS A 25 0.54 9.66 7.85
C HIS A 25 0.56 8.36 8.67
N VAL A 26 -0.52 7.58 8.66
CA VAL A 26 -0.59 6.30 9.38
C VAL A 26 0.46 5.32 8.89
N ILE A 27 0.67 5.22 7.57
CA ILE A 27 1.70 4.34 6.98
C ILE A 27 3.09 4.77 7.44
N VAL A 28 3.41 6.06 7.36
CA VAL A 28 4.71 6.61 7.78
C VAL A 28 4.95 6.38 9.27
N GLU A 29 3.97 6.66 10.13
CA GLU A 29 4.11 6.47 11.58
C GLU A 29 4.23 5.00 11.96
N THR A 30 3.46 4.12 11.30
CA THR A 30 3.59 2.67 11.51
C THR A 30 4.97 2.17 11.07
N ASN A 31 5.47 2.65 9.93
CA ASN A 31 6.81 2.32 9.46
C ASN A 31 7.90 2.84 10.41
N ASN A 32 7.74 4.06 10.95
CA ASN A 32 8.63 4.63 11.95
C ASN A 32 8.59 3.88 13.28
N ALA A 33 7.43 3.37 13.69
CA ALA A 33 7.31 2.51 14.86
C ALA A 33 7.98 1.16 14.64
N ALA A 34 7.77 0.52 13.49
CA ALA A 34 8.46 -0.72 13.10
C ALA A 34 9.98 -0.54 13.04
N ALA A 35 10.44 0.62 12.54
CA ALA A 35 11.85 0.98 12.47
C ALA A 35 12.55 1.08 13.82
N ARG A 36 11.84 1.05 14.96
CA ARG A 36 12.44 1.00 16.31
C ARG A 36 12.79 -0.41 16.78
N VAL A 37 12.30 -1.44 16.08
CA VAL A 37 12.43 -2.85 16.49
C VAL A 37 13.09 -3.69 15.40
N PHE A 38 12.78 -3.42 14.14
CA PHE A 38 13.31 -4.18 13.02
C PHE A 38 14.62 -3.56 12.48
N PRO A 39 15.61 -4.39 12.09
CA PRO A 39 16.86 -3.92 11.53
C PRO A 39 16.68 -3.27 10.15
N GLU A 40 15.56 -3.56 9.48
CA GLU A 40 15.27 -3.11 8.13
C GLU A 40 13.77 -2.93 7.94
N VAL A 41 13.36 -1.84 7.31
CA VAL A 41 11.96 -1.52 6.99
C VAL A 41 11.85 -0.98 5.56
N PRO A 42 10.67 -1.03 4.92
CA PRO A 42 10.45 -0.36 3.64
C PRO A 42 10.79 1.12 3.70
N ASP A 43 11.41 1.66 2.63
CA ASP A 43 11.65 3.10 2.52
C ASP A 43 10.43 3.83 1.94
N CYS A 44 9.60 4.40 2.80
CA CYS A 44 8.43 5.18 2.39
C CYS A 44 8.78 6.52 1.73
N ASP A 45 10.03 6.99 1.85
CA ASP A 45 10.52 8.22 1.23
C ASP A 45 11.24 7.94 -0.10
N ALA A 46 11.38 6.66 -0.48
CA ALA A 46 11.98 6.26 -1.73
C ALA A 46 11.26 6.91 -2.93
N PRO A 47 12.01 7.43 -3.92
CA PRO A 47 11.42 8.03 -5.11
C PRO A 47 10.42 7.08 -5.77
N GLY A 48 9.19 7.56 -5.97
CA GLY A 48 8.12 6.81 -6.62
C GLY A 48 7.33 5.85 -5.75
N PHE A 49 7.64 5.68 -4.45
CA PHE A 49 6.84 4.85 -3.54
C PHE A 49 5.36 5.26 -3.56
N TRP A 50 5.10 6.54 -3.32
CA TRP A 50 3.73 7.08 -3.33
C TRP A 50 3.11 7.11 -4.73
N ASP A 51 3.90 7.30 -5.78
CA ASP A 51 3.39 7.24 -7.16
C ASP A 51 2.89 5.84 -7.53
N VAL A 52 3.53 4.78 -7.03
CA VAL A 52 3.02 3.41 -7.19
C VAL A 52 1.71 3.24 -6.42
N MET A 53 1.67 3.69 -5.17
CA MET A 53 0.48 3.61 -4.32
C MET A 53 -0.72 4.34 -4.95
N ASP A 54 -0.52 5.57 -5.43
CA ASP A 54 -1.56 6.39 -6.06
C ASP A 54 -2.06 5.78 -7.38
N ARG A 55 -1.16 5.22 -8.20
CA ARG A 55 -1.56 4.50 -9.42
C ARG A 55 -2.44 3.29 -9.09
N MET A 56 -2.11 2.54 -8.03
CA MET A 56 -2.92 1.42 -7.58
C MET A 56 -4.29 1.84 -7.07
N VAL A 57 -4.43 3.01 -6.43
CA VAL A 57 -5.74 3.59 -6.10
C VAL A 57 -6.57 3.81 -7.36
N GLY A 58 -6.00 4.46 -8.39
CA GLY A 58 -6.71 4.69 -9.65
C GLY A 58 -7.11 3.41 -10.39
N TYR A 59 -6.31 2.34 -10.32
CA TYR A 59 -6.70 1.03 -10.87
C TYR A 59 -7.81 0.37 -10.04
N ASN A 60 -7.76 0.49 -8.71
CA ASN A 60 -8.78 -0.05 -7.82
C ASN A 60 -10.13 0.65 -8.00
N GLU A 61 -10.15 1.96 -8.22
CA GLU A 61 -11.37 2.71 -8.58
C GLU A 61 -12.00 2.19 -9.88
N LYS A 62 -11.17 1.88 -10.89
CA LYS A 62 -11.64 1.28 -12.16
C LYS A 62 -12.21 -0.12 -11.95
N LEU A 63 -11.61 -0.94 -11.07
CA LEU A 63 -12.16 -2.25 -10.71
C LEU A 63 -13.54 -2.11 -10.07
N ILE A 64 -13.71 -1.17 -9.15
CA ILE A 64 -15.01 -0.87 -8.50
C ILE A 64 -16.03 -0.39 -9.53
N ALA A 65 -15.62 0.47 -10.48
CA ALA A 65 -16.50 0.94 -11.55
C ALA A 65 -16.97 -0.21 -12.46
N VAL A 66 -16.09 -1.15 -12.82
CA VAL A 66 -16.47 -2.36 -13.58
C VAL A 66 -17.45 -3.22 -12.78
N ASP A 67 -17.22 -3.41 -11.47
CA ASP A 67 -18.14 -4.18 -10.62
C ASP A 67 -19.54 -3.56 -10.55
N ARG A 68 -19.62 -2.22 -10.51
CA ARG A 68 -20.88 -1.45 -10.50
C ARG A 68 -21.59 -1.40 -11.87
N SER A 69 -20.94 -1.81 -12.96
CA SER A 69 -21.56 -1.81 -14.28
C SER A 69 -22.65 -2.87 -14.43
N GLU A 70 -23.55 -2.70 -15.39
CA GLU A 70 -24.60 -3.68 -15.73
C GLU A 70 -24.11 -4.81 -16.65
N ALA A 71 -22.81 -4.88 -16.93
CA ALA A 71 -22.25 -5.89 -17.82
C ALA A 71 -22.41 -7.33 -17.25
N PRO A 72 -22.57 -8.35 -18.10
CA PRO A 72 -22.51 -9.75 -17.69
C PRO A 72 -21.22 -10.10 -16.92
N GLU A 73 -21.32 -10.99 -15.93
CA GLU A 73 -20.22 -11.38 -15.04
C GLU A 73 -18.94 -11.85 -15.76
N PHE A 74 -19.07 -12.57 -16.88
CA PHE A 74 -17.92 -12.99 -17.69
C PHE A 74 -17.18 -11.78 -18.31
N LEU A 75 -17.93 -10.80 -18.82
CA LEU A 75 -17.35 -9.59 -19.39
C LEU A 75 -16.71 -8.71 -18.31
N LYS A 76 -17.32 -8.62 -17.12
CA LYS A 76 -16.71 -7.96 -15.96
C LYS A 76 -15.36 -8.60 -15.61
N LYS A 77 -15.28 -9.92 -15.52
CA LYS A 77 -14.00 -10.62 -15.25
C LYS A 77 -12.92 -10.29 -16.27
N LEU A 78 -13.28 -10.28 -17.56
CA LEU A 78 -12.34 -9.93 -18.62
C LEU A 78 -11.88 -8.46 -18.54
N GLN A 79 -12.80 -7.54 -18.23
CA GLN A 79 -12.50 -6.11 -18.04
C GLN A 79 -11.66 -5.83 -16.79
N LYS A 80 -11.83 -6.62 -15.73
CA LYS A 80 -11.05 -6.50 -14.48
C LYS A 80 -9.62 -7.01 -14.62
N LEU A 81 -9.41 -8.04 -15.44
CA LEU A 81 -8.11 -8.69 -15.65
C LEU A 81 -6.93 -7.71 -15.80
N PRO A 82 -6.96 -6.70 -16.71
CA PRO A 82 -5.85 -5.77 -16.85
C PRO A 82 -5.61 -4.93 -15.59
N TYR A 83 -6.64 -4.48 -14.88
CA TYR A 83 -6.45 -3.67 -13.67
C TYR A 83 -5.90 -4.49 -12.51
N THR A 84 -6.35 -5.73 -12.35
CA THR A 84 -5.82 -6.66 -11.35
C THR A 84 -4.34 -6.95 -11.61
N GLU A 85 -3.95 -7.17 -12.86
CA GLU A 85 -2.55 -7.35 -13.25
C GLU A 85 -1.70 -6.13 -12.88
N ARG A 86 -2.19 -4.91 -13.14
CA ARG A 86 -1.47 -3.68 -12.77
C ARG A 86 -1.32 -3.48 -11.26
N ILE A 87 -2.33 -3.85 -10.47
CA ILE A 87 -2.23 -3.80 -9.00
C ILE A 87 -1.21 -4.83 -8.51
N LEU A 88 -1.24 -6.06 -9.03
CA LEU A 88 -0.24 -7.08 -8.72
C LEU A 88 1.18 -6.61 -9.07
N ALA A 89 1.36 -6.00 -10.24
CA ALA A 89 2.63 -5.42 -10.65
C ALA A 89 3.07 -4.29 -9.70
N GLY A 90 2.15 -3.45 -9.22
CA GLY A 90 2.43 -2.41 -8.22
C GLY A 90 2.89 -3.00 -6.88
N CYS A 91 2.22 -4.06 -6.40
CA CYS A 91 2.66 -4.79 -5.20
C CYS A 91 4.07 -5.38 -5.35
N LEU A 92 4.37 -5.99 -6.50
CA LEU A 92 5.71 -6.50 -6.80
C LEU A 92 6.74 -5.37 -6.87
N GLN A 93 6.39 -4.24 -7.49
CA GLN A 93 7.26 -3.08 -7.56
C GLN A 93 7.60 -2.56 -6.15
N LEU A 94 6.62 -2.45 -5.25
CA LEU A 94 6.84 -2.06 -3.85
C LEU A 94 7.66 -3.10 -3.08
N PHE A 95 7.45 -4.39 -3.35
CA PHE A 95 8.21 -5.46 -2.71
C PHE A 95 9.71 -5.40 -3.06
N PHE A 96 10.06 -5.00 -4.27
CA PHE A 96 11.45 -4.84 -4.72
C PHE A 96 12.00 -3.42 -4.55
N MET A 97 11.24 -2.49 -3.97
CA MET A 97 11.74 -1.15 -3.69
C MET A 97 12.82 -1.17 -2.59
N PRO A 98 13.67 -0.13 -2.54
CA PRO A 98 14.68 -0.01 -1.50
C PRO A 98 14.07 -0.06 -0.09
N THR A 99 14.86 -0.62 0.80
CA THR A 99 14.62 -0.65 2.23
C THR A 99 15.53 0.35 2.93
N ARG A 100 15.09 0.83 4.08
CA ARG A 100 15.86 1.68 4.99
C ARG A 100 16.32 0.83 6.16
N ARG A 101 17.63 0.83 6.44
CA ARG A 101 18.17 0.26 7.69
C ARG A 101 17.64 1.03 8.89
N SER A 102 17.26 0.32 9.94
CA SER A 102 16.60 0.88 11.11
C SER A 102 16.95 0.16 12.41
N GLY A 103 16.47 0.70 13.54
CA GLY A 103 16.89 0.37 14.89
C GLY A 103 16.53 -1.04 15.34
N SER A 104 17.54 -1.90 15.30
CA SER A 104 17.95 -2.88 16.32
C SER A 104 19.19 -3.55 15.75
N LEU A 105 20.29 -2.79 15.67
CA LEU A 105 21.57 -3.30 15.19
C LEU A 105 22.24 -4.23 16.21
N ASP A 106 21.70 -4.29 17.43
CA ASP A 106 22.09 -5.24 18.48
C ASP A 106 21.89 -6.71 18.04
N ILE A 107 21.18 -6.95 16.93
CA ILE A 107 20.92 -8.27 16.34
C ILE A 107 21.82 -8.55 15.13
N GLU A 108 22.43 -7.54 14.49
CA GLU A 108 23.41 -7.74 13.40
C GLU A 108 24.73 -8.29 13.98
N GLY A 109 24.77 -9.61 14.17
CA GLY A 109 25.88 -10.35 14.79
C GLY A 109 25.49 -11.24 15.97
N ALA A 110 24.23 -11.19 16.42
CA ALA A 110 23.74 -12.02 17.52
C ALA A 110 23.36 -13.43 17.03
N GLY A 111 24.35 -14.25 16.69
CA GLY A 111 24.18 -15.69 16.42
C GLY A 111 23.67 -16.51 17.62
N SER A 112 23.21 -15.86 18.71
CA SER A 112 22.94 -16.46 20.01
C SER A 112 21.48 -16.35 20.49
N TYR A 113 20.58 -15.69 19.75
CA TYR A 113 19.16 -15.66 20.11
C TYR A 113 18.35 -16.56 19.19
N LEU A 114 18.39 -17.86 19.51
CA LEU A 114 17.34 -18.80 19.14
C LEU A 114 16.13 -18.49 20.05
N TYR A 115 15.02 -18.06 19.47
CA TYR A 115 13.71 -18.20 20.11
C TYR A 115 13.21 -19.63 19.94
#